data_AF-A0A353R7I3-F1
#
_entry.id   AF-A0A353R7I3-F1
#
_cell.length_a   1.000
_cell.length_b   1.000
_cell.length_c   1.000
_cell.angle_alpha   90.00
_cell.angle_beta   90.00
_cell.angle_gamma   90.00
#
_symmetry.space_group_name_H-M   'P 1'
#
loop_
_entity.id
_entity.type
_entity.pdbx_description
1 polymer ?
#
loop_
_entity_poly.entity_id
_entity_poly.type
_entity_poly.pdbx_seq_one_letter_code
_entity_poly.pdbx_strand_id
1 'polypeptide(L)' 'IIHYDYKTYPVNIVGSVAHYFREEVLASAARHGMQVGKIVRTPIEGLVAYHRNLIAQQE' A
#
# COMPACT_ATOMS: atom_id res chain seq x y z
N ILE A 1 3.12 -8.40 22.87
CA ILE A 1 4.25 -7.62 22.33
C ILE A 1 3.83 -7.08 20.97
N ILE A 2 3.92 -5.78 20.74
CA ILE A 2 3.68 -5.16 19.43
C ILE A 2 5.04 -4.98 18.78
N HIS A 3 5.26 -5.57 17.60
CA HIS A 3 6.59 -5.65 16.97
C HIS A 3 6.94 -4.45 16.08
N TYR A 4 5.95 -3.64 15.69
CA TYR A 4 6.13 -2.53 14.73
C TYR A 4 5.45 -1.25 15.22
N ASP A 5 6.05 -0.11 14.90
CA ASP A 5 5.46 1.20 15.15
C ASP A 5 4.40 1.57 14.10
N TYR A 6 3.28 0.85 14.15
CA TYR A 6 2.18 0.99 13.20
C TYR A 6 1.39 2.30 13.34
N LYS A 7 1.63 3.08 14.41
CA LYS A 7 0.97 4.36 14.65
C LYS A 7 1.76 5.51 14.02
N THR A 8 3.08 5.41 13.99
CA THR A 8 3.95 6.41 13.37
C THR A 8 4.09 6.20 11.87
N TYR A 9 4.17 4.95 11.40
CA TYR A 9 4.43 4.66 9.98
C TYR A 9 3.17 4.21 9.23
N PRO A 10 2.96 4.68 8.00
CA PRO A 10 1.84 4.24 7.19
C PRO A 10 2.00 2.79 6.77
N VAL A 11 0.90 2.03 6.85
CA VAL A 11 0.84 0.64 6.42
C VAL A 11 0.45 0.57 4.95
N ASN A 12 1.35 0.02 4.14
CA ASN A 12 1.09 -0.31 2.73
C ASN A 12 0.64 -1.76 2.63
N ILE A 13 -0.37 -2.03 1.81
CA ILE A 13 -0.99 -3.35 1.68
C ILE A 13 -1.02 -3.76 0.21
N VAL A 14 -0.71 -5.03 -0.05
CA VAL A 14 -0.73 -5.63 -1.38
C VAL A 14 -1.69 -6.81 -1.37
N GLY A 15 -2.54 -6.93 -2.39
CA GLY A 15 -3.36 -8.11 -2.63
C GLY A 15 -4.81 -7.81 -2.95
N SER A 16 -5.50 -8.79 -3.54
CA SER A 16 -6.89 -8.69 -3.99
C SER A 16 -7.87 -8.41 -2.84
N VAL A 17 -7.69 -9.06 -1.69
CA VAL A 17 -8.57 -8.86 -0.53
C VAL A 17 -8.54 -7.41 -0.07
N ALA A 18 -7.35 -6.85 0.19
CA ALA A 18 -7.24 -5.47 0.62
C ALA A 18 -7.71 -4.47 -0.45
N HIS A 19 -7.56 -4.82 -1.73
CA HIS A 19 -8.02 -4.00 -2.84
C HIS A 19 -9.55 -3.96 -2.95
N TYR A 20 -10.23 -5.10 -2.85
CA TYR A 20 -11.69 -5.18 -2.98
C TYR A 20 -12.42 -4.80 -1.69
N PHE A 21 -11.86 -5.10 -0.52
CA PHE A 21 -12.42 -4.75 0.79
C PHE A 21 -11.75 -3.49 1.38
N ARG A 22 -11.58 -2.48 0.52
CA ARG A 22 -10.83 -1.28 0.88
C ARG A 22 -11.47 -0.53 2.03
N GLU A 23 -12.80 -0.44 2.04
CA GLU A 23 -13.55 0.31 3.04
C GLU A 23 -13.41 -0.33 4.43
N GLU A 24 -13.50 -1.65 4.50
CA GLU A 24 -13.36 -2.42 5.74
C GLU A 24 -11.94 -2.35 6.29
N VAL A 25 -10.94 -2.40 5.40
CA VAL A 25 -9.53 -2.21 5.76
C VAL A 25 -9.29 -0.82 6.33
N LEU A 26 -9.79 0.22 5.66
CA LEU A 26 -9.66 1.61 6.11
C LEU A 26 -10.39 1.84 7.46
N ALA A 27 -11.61 1.33 7.59
CA ALA A 27 -12.38 1.42 8.83
C ALA A 27 -11.65 0.70 9.98
N SER A 28 -11.08 -0.48 9.73
CA SER A 28 -10.30 -1.20 10.73
C SER A 28 -9.04 -0.44 11.11
N ALA A 29 -8.27 0.07 10.13
CA ALA A 29 -7.08 0.85 10.39
C ALA A 29 -7.37 2.10 11.23
N ALA A 30 -8.44 2.83 10.90
CA ALA A 30 -8.89 4.00 11.65
C ALA A 30 -9.22 3.65 13.11
N ARG A 31 -9.93 2.55 13.36
CA ARG A 31 -10.23 2.06 14.73
C ARG A 31 -8.98 1.78 15.56
N HIS A 32 -7.87 1.42 14.91
CA HIS A 32 -6.60 1.11 15.59
C HIS A 32 -5.60 2.27 15.59
N GLY A 33 -5.98 3.45 15.07
CA GLY A 33 -5.10 4.61 14.96
C GLY A 33 -3.95 4.39 13.98
N MET A 34 -4.16 3.56 12.96
CA MET A 34 -3.19 3.29 11.90
C MET A 34 -3.43 4.22 10.72
N GLN A 35 -2.34 4.71 10.11
CA GLN A 35 -2.42 5.37 8.81
C GLN A 35 -2.26 4.34 7.71
N VAL A 36 -3.18 4.31 6.75
CA VAL A 36 -3.06 3.47 5.56
C VAL A 36 -2.40 4.28 4.45
N GLY A 37 -1.33 3.74 3.88
CA GLY A 37 -0.66 4.30 2.72
C GLY A 37 -1.25 3.74 1.42
N LYS A 38 -0.44 3.01 0.68
CA LYS A 38 -0.80 2.42 -0.61
C LYS A 38 -1.52 1.09 -0.39
N ILE A 39 -2.67 0.92 -1.05
CA ILE A 39 -3.29 -0.39 -1.26
C ILE A 39 -3.23 -0.68 -2.75
N VAL A 40 -2.44 -1.69 -3.13
CA VAL A 40 -2.25 -2.12 -4.53
C VAL A 40 -2.75 -3.54 -4.74
N ARG A 41 -3.33 -3.82 -5.91
CA ARG A 41 -3.90 -5.14 -6.21
C ARG A 41 -2.81 -6.16 -6.48
N THR A 42 -1.82 -5.78 -7.29
CA THR A 42 -0.69 -6.63 -7.66
C THR A 42 0.63 -5.89 -7.39
N PRO A 43 1.68 -6.59 -6.92
CA PRO A 43 2.96 -5.93 -6.63
C PRO A 43 3.69 -5.46 -7.91
N ILE A 44 3.37 -6.06 -9.07
CA ILE A 44 4.08 -5.82 -10.33
C ILE A 44 3.82 -4.42 -10.91
N GLU A 45 2.68 -3.80 -10.61
CA GLU A 45 2.30 -2.47 -11.12
C GLU A 45 3.37 -1.41 -10.82
N GLY A 46 3.94 -1.42 -9.62
CA GLY A 46 4.99 -0.48 -9.22
C GLY A 46 6.31 -0.69 -9.97
N LEU A 47 6.67 -1.96 -10.21
CA LEU A 47 7.89 -2.30 -10.96
C LEU A 47 7.76 -1.91 -12.44
N VAL A 48 6.60 -2.15 -13.04
CA VAL A 48 6.34 -1.76 -14.43
C VAL A 48 6.41 -0.24 -14.58
N ALA A 49 5.77 0.52 -13.67
CA ALA A 49 5.81 1.97 -13.70
C ALA A 49 7.24 2.51 -13.57
N TYR A 50 8.05 1.96 -12.67
CA TYR A 50 9.44 2.36 -12.49
C TYR A 50 10.27 2.18 -13.77
N HIS A 51 10.21 1.00 -14.41
CA HIS A 51 10.99 0.73 -15.61
C HIS A 51 10.50 1.53 -16.82
N ARG A 52 9.18 1.75 -16.95
CA ARG A 52 8.62 2.64 -17.98
C ARG A 52 9.15 4.07 -17.85
N ASN A 53 9.17 4.61 -16.63
CA ASN A 53 9.68 5.95 -16.37
C ASN A 53 11.18 6.05 -16.62
N LEU A 54 11.94 5.00 -16.28
CA LEU A 54 13.39 4.95 -16.54
C LEU A 54 13.69 5.01 -18.06
N ILE A 55 12.92 4.28 -18.87
CA ILE A 55 13.07 4.29 -20.34
C ILE A 55 12.70 5.67 -20.91
N ALA A 56 11.60 6.26 -20.45
CA ALA A 56 11.15 7.57 -20.92
C ALA A 56 12.09 8.74 -20.55
N GLN A 57 12.97 8.57 -19.57
CA GLN A 57 13.98 9.58 -19.18
C GLN A 57 15.31 9.45 -19.95
N GLN A 58 15.46 8.40 -20.77
CA GLN A 58 16.64 8.17 -21.60
C GLN A 58 16.48 8.71 -23.03
N GLU A 59 15.28 9.17 -23.37
CA GLU A 59 14.94 9.89 -24.61
C GLU A 59 15.04 11.41 -24.39
#